data_AF-A0A9N9K8H6-F1
#
_entry.id   AF-A0A9N9K8H6-F1
#
_cell.length_a   1.000
_cell.length_b   1.000
_cell.length_c   1.000
_cell.angle_alpha   90.00
_cell.angle_beta   90.00
_cell.angle_gamma   90.00
#
_symmetry.space_group_name_H-M   'P 1'
#
loop_
_entity.id
_entity.type
_entity.pdbx_description
1 polymer ?
#
loop_
_entity_poly.entity_id
_entity_poly.type
_entity_poly.pdbx_seq_one_letter_code
_entity_poly.pdbx_strand_id
1 'polypeptide(L)'
;MTEETIAIPIQETSGIILNPEEERILNDQIRTTEKKESYFTLYRFATKFDWMIMFIGLVFSAGAGAAMPTVTIILGKMIDFFTRFQLHIMTNDEFSDQINSHSLIFVYLAIFIFFATYISISTWAYTGERITRQIRERYLRA
;
A
#
# COMPACT_ATOMS: atom_id res chain seq x y z
N MET A 1 15.16 -21.12 17.10
CA MET A 1 14.04 -22.06 16.90
C MET A 1 13.56 -22.46 18.29
N THR A 2 12.71 -21.64 18.87
CA THR A 2 12.21 -21.79 20.25
C THR A 2 10.70 -21.65 20.17
N GLU A 3 10.00 -22.76 20.33
CA GLU A 3 8.54 -22.82 20.40
C GLU A 3 8.10 -22.22 21.73
N GLU A 4 7.73 -20.94 21.70
CA GLU A 4 7.19 -20.27 22.88
C GLU A 4 5.70 -20.61 22.96
N THR A 5 5.37 -21.56 23.83
CA THR A 5 3.99 -21.97 24.08
C THR A 5 3.32 -20.91 24.95
N ILE A 6 2.62 -19.96 24.33
CA ILE A 6 1.84 -18.96 25.06
C ILE A 6 0.53 -19.62 25.49
N ALA A 7 0.42 -19.95 26.78
CA ALA A 7 -0.86 -20.29 27.38
C ALA A 7 -1.68 -18.99 27.49
N ILE A 8 -2.80 -18.92 26.79
CA ILE A 8 -3.78 -17.85 27.04
C ILE A 8 -4.32 -18.10 28.45
N PRO A 9 -4.10 -17.21 29.43
CA PRO A 9 -4.66 -17.39 30.76
C PRO A 9 -6.18 -17.40 30.60
N ILE A 10 -6.79 -18.52 30.97
CA ILE A 10 -8.24 -18.71 31.01
C ILE A 10 -8.76 -17.82 32.13
N GLN A 11 -8.93 -16.52 31.86
CA GLN A 11 -9.56 -15.62 32.80
C GLN A 11 -11.00 -16.10 32.95
N GLU A 12 -11.36 -16.40 34.19
CA GLU A 12 -12.64 -16.84 34.78
C GLU A 12 -13.83 -15.90 34.45
N THR A 13 -14.03 -15.57 33.17
CA THR A 13 -14.94 -14.53 32.70
C THR A 13 -16.37 -15.07 32.49
N SER A 14 -16.56 -16.38 32.46
CA SER A 14 -17.85 -17.00 32.15
C SER A 14 -18.67 -17.49 33.36
N GLY A 15 -18.08 -17.55 34.57
CA GLY A 15 -18.75 -18.11 35.76
C GLY A 15 -19.14 -19.59 35.62
N ILE A 16 -18.59 -20.29 34.62
CA ILE A 16 -18.85 -21.70 34.34
C ILE A 16 -17.80 -22.53 35.07
N ILE A 17 -18.24 -23.35 36.04
CA ILE A 17 -17.39 -24.35 36.68
C ILE A 17 -17.28 -25.53 35.71
N LEU A 18 -16.14 -25.64 35.04
CA LEU A 18 -15.85 -26.73 34.11
C LEU A 18 -15.48 -28.00 34.90
N ASN A 19 -15.94 -29.15 34.43
CA ASN A 19 -15.40 -30.43 34.88
C ASN A 19 -13.91 -30.52 34.44
N PRO A 20 -12.99 -31.07 35.26
CA PRO A 20 -11.58 -31.24 34.87
C PRO A 20 -11.33 -31.88 33.49
N GLU A 21 -12.24 -32.72 32.98
CA GLU A 21 -12.17 -33.25 31.61
C GLU A 21 -12.53 -32.19 30.54
N GLU A 22 -13.54 -31.36 30.79
CA GLU A 22 -13.98 -30.29 29.87
C GLU A 22 -12.95 -29.17 29.78
N GLU A 23 -12.34 -28.80 30.92
CA GLU A 23 -11.24 -27.85 30.97
C GLU A 23 -10.04 -28.34 30.15
N ARG A 24 -9.76 -29.65 30.20
CA ARG A 24 -8.66 -30.26 29.44
C ARG A 24 -8.94 -30.26 27.94
N ILE A 25 -10.16 -30.62 27.51
CA ILE A 25 -10.58 -30.59 26.10
C ILE A 25 -10.55 -29.16 25.56
N LEU A 26 -11.05 -28.20 26.32
CA LEU A 26 -11.09 -26.80 25.93
C LEU A 26 -9.68 -26.23 25.78
N ASN A 27 -8.78 -26.52 26.73
CA ASN A 27 -7.38 -26.12 26.64
C ASN A 27 -6.69 -26.72 25.41
N ASP A 28 -6.99 -27.97 25.05
CA ASP A 28 -6.41 -28.61 23.87
C ASP A 28 -6.93 -27.99 22.56
N GLN A 29 -8.19 -27.53 22.53
CA GLN A 29 -8.79 -26.82 21.39
C GLN A 29 -8.32 -25.36 21.27
N ILE A 30 -8.12 -24.67 22.40
CA ILE A 30 -7.66 -23.28 22.45
C ILE A 30 -6.15 -23.16 22.20
N ARG A 31 -5.39 -24.25 22.40
CA ARG A 31 -3.97 -24.35 22.03
C ARG A 31 -3.78 -24.27 20.52
N THR A 32 -3.93 -23.07 20.00
CA THR A 32 -3.49 -22.71 18.67
C THR A 32 -1.99 -22.51 18.75
N THR A 33 -1.24 -23.28 17.96
CA THR A 33 0.20 -23.08 17.84
C THR A 33 0.38 -21.77 17.08
N GLU A 34 0.91 -20.73 17.74
CA GLU A 34 1.17 -19.45 17.09
C GLU A 34 2.33 -19.66 16.09
N LYS A 35 1.98 -20.03 14.86
CA LYS A 35 2.95 -20.22 13.80
C LYS A 35 3.32 -18.83 13.30
N LYS A 36 4.54 -18.36 13.64
CA LYS A 36 5.17 -17.17 13.03
C LYS A 36 5.35 -17.41 11.53
N GLU A 37 4.29 -17.24 10.78
CA GLU A 37 4.30 -17.30 9.33
C GLU A 37 4.81 -15.98 8.77
N SER A 38 5.70 -16.09 7.78
CA SER A 38 6.21 -14.91 7.09
C SER A 38 5.13 -14.34 6.18
N TYR A 39 5.08 -13.01 6.01
CA TYR A 39 4.23 -12.38 4.98
C TYR A 39 4.51 -12.92 3.57
N PHE A 40 5.72 -13.43 3.33
CA PHE A 40 6.06 -14.11 2.07
C PHE A 40 5.29 -15.42 1.85
N THR A 41 4.78 -16.06 2.91
CA THR A 41 3.92 -17.25 2.80
C THR A 41 2.61 -16.94 2.06
N LEU A 42 2.08 -15.70 2.15
CA LEU A 42 0.90 -15.26 1.39
C LEU A 42 1.15 -15.25 -0.12
N TYR A 43 2.38 -14.90 -0.52
CA TYR A 43 2.81 -14.88 -1.92
C TYR A 43 3.33 -16.22 -2.43
N ARG A 44 3.28 -17.28 -1.61
CA ARG A 44 3.77 -18.63 -1.99
C ARG A 44 3.08 -19.20 -3.23
N PHE A 45 1.90 -18.68 -3.56
CA PHE A 45 1.11 -19.09 -4.73
C PHE A 45 1.10 -18.06 -5.87
N ALA A 46 1.84 -16.96 -5.74
CA ALA A 46 2.00 -15.98 -6.81
C ALA A 46 2.83 -16.59 -7.95
N THR A 47 2.34 -16.48 -9.19
CA THR A 47 3.10 -16.94 -10.35
C THR A 47 4.16 -15.90 -10.74
N LYS A 48 5.12 -16.27 -11.60
CA LYS A 48 6.12 -15.34 -12.13
C LYS A 48 5.50 -14.12 -12.83
N PHE A 49 4.31 -14.30 -13.42
CA PHE A 49 3.55 -13.22 -14.05
C PHE A 49 2.96 -12.24 -13.03
N ASP A 50 2.49 -12.73 -11.87
CA ASP A 50 2.02 -11.85 -10.78
C ASP A 50 3.16 -11.00 -10.24
N TRP A 51 4.35 -11.58 -10.09
CA TRP A 51 5.54 -10.85 -9.67
C TRP A 51 5.92 -9.74 -10.63
N MET A 52 5.83 -9.97 -11.94
CA MET A 52 6.07 -8.93 -12.95
C MET A 52 5.05 -7.79 -12.86
N ILE A 53 3.76 -8.14 -12.71
CA ILE A 53 2.69 -7.16 -12.54
C ILE A 53 2.89 -6.35 -11.27
N MET A 54 3.14 -6.99 -10.12
CA MET A 54 3.43 -6.33 -8.85
C MET A 54 4.63 -5.39 -8.93
N PHE A 55 5.70 -5.78 -9.62
CA PHE A 55 6.87 -4.93 -9.80
C PHE A 55 6.54 -3.67 -10.60
N ILE A 56 5.78 -3.80 -11.69
CA ILE A 56 5.31 -2.65 -12.46
C ILE A 56 4.44 -1.74 -11.58
N GLY A 57 3.49 -2.32 -10.85
CA GLY A 57 2.64 -1.59 -9.90
C GLY A 57 3.44 -0.85 -8.84
N LEU A 58 4.51 -1.45 -8.33
CA LEU A 58 5.41 -0.84 -7.34
C LEU A 58 6.09 0.42 -7.90
N VAL A 59 6.60 0.35 -9.14
CA VAL A 59 7.26 1.49 -9.80
C VAL A 59 6.27 2.65 -9.98
N PHE A 60 5.06 2.37 -10.47
CA PHE A 60 4.02 3.40 -10.63
C PHE A 60 3.51 3.93 -9.28
N SER A 61 3.42 3.09 -8.25
CA SER A 61 3.05 3.49 -6.90
C SER A 61 4.07 4.43 -6.27
N ALA A 62 5.37 4.18 -6.48
CA ALA A 62 6.44 5.08 -6.05
C ALA A 62 6.34 6.44 -6.77
N GLY A 63 6.10 6.44 -8.08
CA GLY A 63 5.86 7.66 -8.86
C GLY A 63 4.64 8.45 -8.38
N ALA A 64 3.54 7.76 -8.10
CA ALA A 64 2.33 8.36 -7.52
C ALA A 64 2.58 8.90 -6.10
N GLY A 65 3.39 8.24 -5.28
CA GLY A 65 3.79 8.72 -3.96
C GLY A 65 4.63 10.00 -4.02
N ALA A 66 5.52 10.12 -5.01
CA ALA A 66 6.32 11.32 -5.26
C ALA A 66 5.53 12.48 -5.90
N ALA A 67 4.28 12.27 -6.30
CA ALA A 67 3.44 13.26 -6.95
C ALA A 67 3.19 14.50 -6.08
N MET A 68 2.82 14.30 -4.80
CA MET A 68 2.52 15.42 -3.89
C MET A 68 3.72 16.36 -3.69
N PRO A 69 4.93 15.87 -3.34
CA PRO A 69 6.12 16.71 -3.27
C PRO A 69 6.42 17.44 -4.59
N THR A 70 6.27 16.76 -5.72
CA THR A 70 6.57 17.33 -7.05
C THR A 70 5.66 18.50 -7.38
N VAL A 71 4.34 18.35 -7.12
CA VAL A 71 3.36 19.43 -7.29
C VAL A 71 3.73 20.63 -6.42
N THR A 72 4.08 20.40 -5.16
CA THR A 72 4.48 21.46 -4.22
C THR A 72 5.71 22.23 -4.70
N ILE A 73 6.74 21.54 -5.21
CA ILE A 73 7.97 22.18 -5.71
C ILE A 73 7.67 23.08 -6.92
N ILE A 74 6.87 22.60 -7.87
CA ILE A 74 6.54 23.37 -9.08
C ILE A 74 5.65 24.56 -8.72
N LEU A 75 4.69 24.37 -7.81
CA LEU A 75 3.86 25.47 -7.29
C LEU A 75 4.71 26.54 -6.60
N GLY A 76 5.68 26.13 -5.78
CA GLY A 76 6.61 27.04 -5.12
C GLY A 76 7.40 27.90 -6.11
N LYS A 77 7.86 27.31 -7.22
CA LYS A 77 8.52 28.06 -8.30
C LYS A 77 7.59 29.08 -8.97
N MET A 78 6.32 28.70 -9.21
CA MET A 78 5.36 29.65 -9.77
C MET A 78 5.12 30.84 -8.84
N ILE A 79 4.97 30.60 -7.53
CA ILE A 79 4.84 31.66 -6.52
C ILE A 79 6.07 32.57 -6.50
N ASP A 80 7.28 32.01 -6.66
CA ASP A 80 8.52 32.80 -6.76
C ASP A 80 8.50 33.74 -7.98
N PHE A 81 8.02 33.27 -9.14
CA PHE A 81 7.88 34.11 -10.33
C PHE A 81 6.90 35.27 -10.12
N PHE A 82 5.75 35.02 -9.50
CA PHE A 82 4.80 36.08 -9.14
C PHE A 82 5.44 37.11 -8.19
N THR A 83 6.20 36.63 -7.20
CA THR A 83 6.89 37.50 -6.24
C THR A 83 7.95 38.36 -6.92
N ARG A 84 8.77 37.78 -7.79
CA ARG A 84 9.81 38.49 -8.56
C ARG A 84 9.23 39.52 -9.52
N PHE A 85 8.10 39.21 -10.15
CA PHE A 85 7.35 40.16 -10.98
C PHE A 85 6.82 41.33 -10.16
N GLN A 86 6.22 41.08 -8.99
CA GLN A 86 5.73 42.14 -8.09
C GLN A 86 6.86 43.04 -7.56
N LEU A 87 8.04 42.47 -7.29
CA LEU A 87 9.22 43.23 -6.85
C LEU A 87 9.92 43.99 -7.99
N HIS A 88 9.39 43.96 -9.23
CA HIS A 88 9.99 44.58 -10.43
C HIS A 88 11.40 44.06 -10.74
N ILE A 89 11.73 42.84 -10.29
CA ILE A 89 13.01 42.16 -10.54
C ILE A 89 12.96 41.39 -11.88
N MET A 90 11.77 41.15 -12.41
CA MET A 90 11.52 40.39 -13.64
C MET A 90 10.67 41.21 -14.61
N THR A 91 11.00 41.16 -15.90
CA THR A 91 10.22 41.84 -16.95
C THR A 91 8.92 41.11 -17.28
N ASN A 92 7.98 41.78 -17.95
CA ASN A 92 6.67 41.19 -18.30
C ASN A 92 6.81 40.01 -19.29
N ASP A 93 7.75 40.12 -20.23
CA ASP A 93 8.01 39.07 -21.23
C ASP A 93 8.59 37.81 -20.57
N GLU A 94 9.60 37.98 -19.69
CA GLU A 94 10.23 36.88 -18.96
C GLU A 94 9.24 36.17 -18.01
N PHE A 95 8.33 36.92 -17.41
CA PHE A 95 7.30 36.38 -16.53
C PHE A 95 6.28 35.53 -17.31
N SER A 96 5.79 36.05 -18.43
CA SER A 96 4.81 35.37 -19.27
C SER A 96 5.37 34.06 -19.85
N ASP A 97 6.64 34.06 -20.27
CA ASP A 97 7.31 32.88 -20.79
C ASP A 97 7.47 31.78 -19.71
N GLN A 98 7.95 32.17 -18.50
CA GLN A 98 8.14 31.22 -17.41
C GLN A 98 6.82 30.63 -16.91
N ILE A 99 5.76 31.43 -16.77
CA ILE A 99 4.44 30.93 -16.36
C ILE A 99 3.85 29.99 -17.40
N ASN A 100 3.94 30.34 -18.69
CA ASN A 100 3.38 29.51 -19.75
C ASN A 100 4.08 28.15 -19.80
N SER A 101 5.41 28.12 -19.72
CA SER A 101 6.18 26.88 -19.68
C SER A 101 5.84 26.03 -18.45
N HIS A 102 5.74 26.63 -17.24
CA HIS A 102 5.44 25.86 -16.02
C HIS A 102 3.98 25.39 -15.96
N SER A 103 3.04 26.12 -16.56
CA SER A 103 1.64 25.71 -16.67
C SER A 103 1.48 24.46 -17.54
N LEU A 104 2.23 24.36 -18.65
CA LEU A 104 2.25 23.14 -19.48
C LEU A 104 2.82 21.94 -18.72
N ILE A 105 3.88 22.14 -17.93
CA ILE A 105 4.45 21.09 -17.07
C ILE A 105 3.40 20.59 -16.06
N PHE A 106 2.59 21.48 -15.48
CA PHE A 106 1.49 21.11 -14.60
C PHE A 106 0.47 20.19 -15.28
N VAL A 107 0.10 20.49 -16.53
CA VAL A 107 -0.83 19.67 -17.31
C VAL A 107 -0.23 18.29 -17.58
N TYR A 108 1.02 18.21 -18.04
CA TYR A 108 1.68 16.92 -18.29
C TYR A 108 1.86 16.10 -17.01
N LEU A 109 2.18 16.75 -15.89
CA LEU A 109 2.29 16.10 -14.60
C LEU A 109 0.94 15.54 -14.13
N ALA A 110 -0.15 16.29 -14.29
CA ALA A 110 -1.49 15.83 -13.93
C ALA A 110 -1.88 14.57 -14.73
N ILE A 111 -1.61 14.58 -16.04
CA ILE A 111 -1.83 13.41 -16.91
C ILE A 111 -0.99 12.22 -16.44
N PHE A 112 0.30 12.43 -16.15
CA PHE A 112 1.18 11.38 -15.65
C PHE A 112 0.67 10.79 -14.32
N ILE A 113 0.32 11.63 -13.35
CA ILE A 113 -0.19 11.19 -12.05
C ILE A 113 -1.48 10.40 -12.23
N PHE A 114 -2.38 10.84 -13.10
CA PHE A 114 -3.63 10.14 -13.39
C PHE A 114 -3.37 8.71 -13.88
N PHE A 115 -2.52 8.55 -14.90
CA PHE A 115 -2.19 7.22 -15.40
C PHE A 115 -1.39 6.38 -14.39
N ALA A 116 -0.42 6.97 -13.70
CA ALA A 116 0.38 6.26 -12.70
C ALA A 116 -0.47 5.73 -11.54
N THR A 117 -1.37 6.55 -11.00
CA THR A 117 -2.29 6.15 -9.93
C THR A 117 -3.28 5.10 -10.40
N TYR A 118 -3.85 5.26 -11.60
CA TYR A 118 -4.75 4.28 -12.20
C TYR A 118 -4.08 2.91 -12.36
N ILE A 119 -2.91 2.86 -13.01
CA ILE A 119 -2.15 1.62 -13.22
C ILE A 119 -1.78 0.98 -11.88
N SER A 120 -1.32 1.79 -10.92
CA SER A 120 -0.98 1.30 -9.57
C SER A 120 -2.18 0.63 -8.91
N ILE A 121 -3.33 1.32 -8.82
CA ILE A 121 -4.52 0.78 -8.14
C ILE A 121 -5.05 -0.47 -8.86
N SER A 122 -5.16 -0.43 -10.18
CA SER A 122 -5.61 -1.58 -10.97
C SER A 122 -4.70 -2.80 -10.80
N THR A 123 -3.39 -2.58 -10.75
CA THR A 123 -2.39 -3.64 -10.54
C THR A 123 -2.53 -4.30 -9.17
N TRP A 124 -2.67 -3.50 -8.11
CA TRP A 124 -2.84 -4.02 -6.76
C TRP A 124 -4.18 -4.74 -6.59
N ALA A 125 -5.26 -4.20 -7.17
CA ALA A 125 -6.57 -4.83 -7.15
C ALA A 125 -6.56 -6.20 -7.87
N TYR A 126 -6.03 -6.24 -9.10
CA TYR A 126 -5.93 -7.47 -9.89
C TYR A 126 -5.11 -8.55 -9.17
N THR A 127 -3.96 -8.17 -8.62
CA THR A 127 -3.09 -9.10 -7.87
C THR A 127 -3.81 -9.62 -6.62
N GLY A 128 -4.48 -8.74 -5.87
CA GLY A 128 -5.23 -9.10 -4.67
C GLY A 128 -6.37 -10.09 -4.95
N GLU A 129 -7.14 -9.86 -6.01
CA GLU A 129 -8.18 -10.77 -6.47
C GLU A 129 -7.61 -12.14 -6.84
N ARG A 130 -6.51 -12.18 -7.60
CA ARG A 130 -5.91 -13.43 -8.05
C ARG A 130 -5.36 -14.26 -6.90
N ILE A 131 -4.64 -13.63 -5.95
CA ILE A 131 -4.10 -14.33 -4.78
C ILE A 131 -5.24 -14.88 -3.92
N THR A 132 -6.27 -14.05 -3.66
CA THR A 132 -7.45 -14.45 -2.88
C THR A 132 -8.18 -15.63 -3.53
N ARG A 133 -8.37 -15.60 -4.86
CA ARG A 133 -9.00 -16.69 -5.61
C ARG A 133 -8.21 -17.99 -5.48
N GLN A 134 -6.89 -17.96 -5.61
CA GLN A 134 -6.06 -19.16 -5.48
C GLN A 134 -6.14 -19.77 -4.08
N ILE A 135 -6.16 -18.93 -3.03
CA ILE A 135 -6.30 -19.40 -1.65
C ILE A 135 -7.67 -20.06 -1.46
N ARG A 136 -8.76 -19.42 -1.94
CA ARG A 136 -10.12 -19.98 -1.85
C ARG A 136 -10.26 -21.31 -2.60
N GLU A 137 -9.74 -21.40 -3.81
CA GLU A 137 -9.79 -22.63 -4.62
C GLU A 137 -9.04 -23.79 -3.96
N ARG A 138 -7.92 -23.53 -3.27
CA ARG A 138 -7.17 -24.57 -2.55
C ARG A 138 -7.84 -24.96 -1.24
N TYR A 139 -8.41 -24.00 -0.53
CA TYR A 139 -9.17 -24.27 0.69
C TYR A 139 -10.37 -25.18 0.42
N LEU A 140 -11.12 -24.94 -0.66
CA LEU A 140 -12.27 -25.76 -1.04
C LEU A 140 -11.91 -27.15 -1.59
N ARG A 141 -10.65 -27.38 -1.95
CA ARG A 141 -10.16 -28.69 -2.43
C ARG A 141 -9.63 -29.57 -1.30
N ALA A 142 -9.32 -28.99 -0.14
CA ALA A 142 -8.84 -29.69 1.05
C ALA A 142 -10.03 -30.11 1.92
#